data_AF-A0A950PV47-F1
#
_entry.id   AF-A0A950PV47-F1
#
_cell.length_a   1.000
_cell.length_b   1.000
_cell.length_c   1.000
_cell.angle_alpha   90.00
_cell.angle_beta   90.00
_cell.angle_gamma   90.00
#
_symmetry.space_group_name_H-M   'P 1'
#
loop_
_entity.id
_entity.type
_entity.pdbx_description
1 polymer ?
#
loop_
_entity_poly.entity_id
_entity_poly.type
_entity_poly.pdbx_seq_one_letter_code
_entity_poly.pdbx_strand_id
1 'polypeptide(L)' 'EVRERFGDVMLAIVHRVGDLLPGEISVGIVASAAHRAAAFEACRYAIEEVKRRAPIWKKERYADGESAWKENSAQ' A
#
# COMPACT_ATOMS: atom_id res chain seq x y z
N GLU A 1 10.39 11.01 7.21
CA GLU A 1 10.87 10.19 6.08
C GLU A 1 10.50 10.76 4.70
N VAL A 2 9.25 10.66 4.21
CA VAL A 2 8.93 11.06 2.82
C VAL A 2 9.22 12.54 2.54
N ARG A 3 8.73 13.44 3.40
CA ARG A 3 8.97 14.89 3.26
C ARG A 3 10.45 15.27 3.33
N GLU A 4 11.23 14.54 4.14
CA GLU A 4 12.67 14.80 4.27
C GLU A 4 13.44 14.35 3.01
N ARG A 5 12.99 13.28 2.36
CA ARG A 5 13.67 12.70 1.19
C ARG A 5 13.29 13.34 -0.14
N PHE A 6 12.04 13.78 -0.28
CA PHE A 6 11.48 14.20 -1.57
C PHE A 6 11.00 15.67 -1.58
N GLY A 7 11.30 16.45 -0.53
CA GLY A 7 10.85 17.83 -0.38
C GLY A 7 9.41 17.93 0.13
N ASP A 8 8.74 19.06 -0.13
CA ASP A 8 7.36 19.32 0.30
C ASP A 8 6.31 18.49 -0.45
N VAL A 9 6.39 17.18 -0.29
CA VAL A 9 5.39 16.22 -0.75
C VAL A 9 4.30 16.10 0.32
N MET A 10 3.06 16.26 -0.11
CA MET A 10 1.88 15.90 0.66
C MET A 10 1.49 14.47 0.32
N LEU A 11 1.33 13.63 1.33
CA LEU A 11 1.03 12.20 1.17
C LEU A 11 -0.21 11.82 1.98
N ALA A 12 -1.11 11.05 1.38
CA ALA A 12 -2.21 10.39 2.06
C ALA A 12 -2.17 8.90 1.74
N ILE A 13 -2.32 8.06 2.78
CA ILE A 13 -2.36 6.61 2.67
C ILE A 13 -3.63 6.13 3.37
N VAL A 14 -4.43 5.32 2.67
CA VAL A 14 -5.59 4.64 3.22
C VAL A 14 -5.49 3.15 2.92
N HIS A 15 -5.87 2.32 3.88
CA HIS A 15 -5.91 0.87 3.72
C HIS A 15 -7.23 0.34 4.23
N ARG A 16 -7.92 -0.47 3.42
CA ARG A 16 -9.16 -1.14 3.83
C ARG A 16 -8.86 -2.35 4.70
N VAL A 17 -9.77 -2.65 5.63
CA VAL A 17 -9.75 -3.87 6.43
C VAL A 17 -11.09 -4.59 6.27
N GLY A 18 -11.12 -5.87 6.64
CA GLY A 18 -12.29 -6.73 6.44
C GLY A 18 -12.26 -7.47 5.11
N ASP A 19 -13.41 -7.96 4.69
CA ASP A 19 -13.54 -8.79 3.50
C ASP A 19 -13.45 -7.93 2.21
N LEU A 20 -12.71 -8.46 1.24
CA LEU A 20 -12.48 -7.87 -0.08
C LEU A 20 -12.62 -8.96 -1.14
N LEU A 21 -13.41 -8.70 -2.17
CA LEU A 21 -13.50 -9.53 -3.36
C LEU A 21 -12.30 -9.30 -4.29
N PRO A 22 -11.94 -10.30 -5.12
CA PRO A 22 -10.92 -10.13 -6.16
C PRO A 22 -11.24 -8.93 -7.05
N GLY A 23 -10.23 -8.07 -7.27
CA GLY A 23 -10.34 -6.83 -8.06
C GLY A 23 -10.68 -5.58 -7.25
N GLU A 24 -11.09 -5.70 -5.98
CA GLU A 24 -11.31 -4.54 -5.13
C GLU A 24 -10.00 -3.86 -4.69
N ILE A 25 -10.04 -2.52 -4.55
CA ILE A 25 -8.91 -1.74 -4.05
C ILE A 25 -8.73 -2.02 -2.56
N SER A 26 -7.55 -2.49 -2.18
CA SER A 26 -7.16 -2.73 -0.78
C SER A 26 -6.39 -1.57 -0.16
N VAL A 27 -5.60 -0.86 -0.96
CA VAL A 27 -4.75 0.26 -0.52
C VAL A 27 -4.83 1.41 -1.53
N GLY A 28 -4.94 2.63 -1.03
CA GLY A 28 -4.88 3.86 -1.81
C GLY A 28 -3.75 4.75 -1.28
N ILE A 29 -2.92 5.26 -2.20
CA ILE A 29 -1.82 6.17 -1.88
C ILE A 29 -1.88 7.34 -2.85
N VAL A 30 -1.87 8.56 -2.31
CA VAL A 30 -1.92 9.79 -3.08
C VAL A 30 -0.75 10.67 -2.66
N ALA A 31 0.04 11.12 -3.64
CA ALA A 31 1.14 12.06 -3.45
C ALA A 31 0.90 13.32 -4.28
N SER A 32 1.11 14.48 -3.68
CA SER A 32 1.05 15.79 -4.34
C SER A 32 2.35 16.55 -4.09
N ALA A 33 2.90 17.16 -5.14
CA ALA A 33 4.14 17.91 -5.11
C ALA A 33 4.15 18.98 -6.23
N ALA A 34 5.00 20.00 -6.10
CA ALA A 34 5.15 21.05 -7.11
C ALA A 34 5.62 20.52 -8.49
N HIS A 35 6.41 19.45 -8.49
CA HIS A 35 6.89 18.79 -9.69
C HIS A 35 6.55 17.30 -9.67
N ARG A 36 6.04 16.80 -10.79
CA ARG A 36 5.55 15.42 -10.92
C ARG A 36 6.56 14.34 -10.51
N ALA A 37 7.86 14.58 -10.75
CA ALA A 37 8.92 13.61 -10.42
C ALA A 37 8.91 13.26 -8.93
N ALA A 38 8.91 14.27 -8.06
CA ALA A 38 8.86 14.08 -6.62
C ALA A 38 7.58 13.37 -6.16
N ALA A 39 6.42 13.67 -6.77
CA ALA A 39 5.16 12.98 -6.45
C ALA A 39 5.21 11.49 -6.80
N PHE A 40 5.73 11.13 -7.99
CA PHE A 40 5.85 9.74 -8.40
C PHE A 40 6.84 8.95 -7.53
N GLU A 41 8.02 9.53 -7.27
CA GLU A 41 9.05 8.89 -6.43
C GLU A 41 8.57 8.69 -5.00
N ALA A 42 7.94 9.70 -4.40
CA ALA A 42 7.38 9.60 -3.06
C ALA A 42 6.23 8.59 -2.97
N CYS A 43 5.33 8.54 -3.96
CA CYS A 43 4.25 7.56 -4.00
C CYS A 43 4.80 6.13 -4.11
N ARG A 44 5.80 5.92 -4.97
CA ARG A 44 6.46 4.62 -5.10
C ARG A 44 7.15 4.22 -3.80
N TYR A 45 7.92 5.13 -3.21
CA TYR A 45 8.58 4.87 -1.93
C TYR A 45 7.55 4.50 -0.84
N ALA A 46 6.43 5.22 -0.76
CA ALA A 46 5.39 4.96 0.23
C ALA A 46 4.77 3.56 0.11
N ILE A 47 4.46 3.07 -1.11
CA ILE A 47 3.89 1.73 -1.27
C ILE A 47 4.87 0.63 -0.85
N GLU A 48 6.14 0.75 -1.22
CA GLU A 48 7.17 -0.23 -0.82
C GLU A 48 7.30 -0.27 0.71
N GLU A 49 7.29 0.90 1.35
CA GLU A 49 7.40 0.98 2.79
C GLU A 49 6.17 0.44 3.53
N VAL A 50 4.96 0.65 2.98
CA VAL A 50 3.74 0.01 3.50
C VAL A 50 3.86 -1.51 3.40
N LYS A 51 4.29 -2.03 2.25
CA LYS A 51 4.45 -3.49 2.05
C LYS A 51 5.49 -4.11 2.96
N ARG A 52 6.57 -3.37 3.24
CA ARG A 52 7.67 -3.83 4.09
C ARG A 52 7.35 -3.78 5.59
N ARG A 53 6.67 -2.73 6.04
CA ARG A 53 6.58 -2.40 7.48
C ARG A 53 5.17 -2.51 8.06
N ALA A 54 4.12 -2.38 7.26
CA ALA A 54 2.77 -2.38 7.81
C ALA A 54 2.36 -3.80 8.25
N PRO A 55 1.88 -3.98 9.49
CA PRO A 55 1.42 -5.26 9.99
C PRO A 55 0.04 -5.62 9.40
N ILE A 56 0.02 -6.00 8.12
CA ILE A 56 -1.19 -6.31 7.36
C ILE A 56 -1.11 -7.75 6.90
N TRP A 57 -2.06 -8.57 7.33
CA TRP A 57 -2.18 -9.98 6.96
C TRP A 57 -3.40 -10.20 6.06
N LYS A 58 -3.25 -11.03 5.02
CA LYS A 58 -4.32 -11.36 4.10
C LYS A 58 -4.74 -12.81 4.29
N LYS A 59 -6.00 -13.05 4.61
CA LYS A 59 -6.58 -14.40 4.63
C LYS A 59 -7.34 -14.62 3.33
N GLU A 60 -6.81 -15.49 2.47
CA GLU A 60 -7.50 -15.93 1.26
C GLU A 60 -8.54 -16.99 1.64
N ARG A 61 -9.76 -16.86 1.11
CA ARG A 61 -10.85 -17.84 1.26
C ARG A 61 -11.20 -18.36 -0.12
N TYR A 62 -11.09 -19.68 -0.31
CA TYR A 62 -11.30 -20.32 -1.60
C TYR A 62 -12.71 -20.91 -1.71
N ALA A 63 -13.15 -21.21 -2.94
CA ALA A 63 -14.51 -21.65 -3.22
C ALA A 63 -14.84 -23.05 -2.69
N ASP A 64 -13.82 -23.88 -2.45
CA ASP A 64 -13.91 -25.20 -1.83
C ASP A 64 -14.01 -25.15 -0.28
N GLY A 65 -13.98 -23.96 0.30
CA GLY A 65 -14.04 -23.75 1.75
C GLY A 65 -12.67 -23.72 2.44
N GLU A 66 -11.58 -23.92 1.70
CA GLU A 66 -10.23 -23.78 2.26
C GLU A 66 -9.89 -22.31 2.54
N SER A 67 -8.96 -22.07 3.47
CA SER A 67 -8.44 -20.73 3.70
C SER A 67 -6.97 -20.74 4.14
N ALA A 68 -6.21 -19.77 3.65
CA ALA A 68 -4.79 -19.64 3.91
C ALA A 68 -4.43 -18.21 4.28
N TRP A 69 -3.51 -18.05 5.24
CA TRP A 69 -2.90 -16.75 5.51
C TRP A 69 -1.71 -16.55 4.59
N LYS A 70 -1.71 -15.42 3.88
CA LYS A 70 -0.57 -14.93 3.10
C LYS A 70 0.26 -13.98 3.95
N GLU A 71 1.55 -14.27 4.04
CA GLU A 71 2.55 -13.32 4.49
C GLU A 71 2.78 -12.24 3.43
N ASN A 72 3.19 -11.04 3.85
CA ASN A 72 3.75 -10.06 2.93
C ASN A 72 5.15 -10.53 2.51
N SER A 73 5.24 -11.40 1.52
CA SER A 73 6.50 -11.61 0.82
C SER A 73 6.85 -10.31 0.10
N ALA A 74 7.88 -9.60 0.58
CA ALA A 74 8.50 -8.53 -0.20
C ALA A 74 8.93 -9.15 -1.54
N GLN A 75 8.35 -8.66 -2.64
CA GLN A 75 8.80 -8.99 -4.00
C GLN A 75 9.98 -8.08 -4.35
#